data_AF-A0A7Z9WSR9-F1
#
_entry.id   AF-A0A7Z9WSR9-F1
#
_cell.length_a   1.000
_cell.length_b   1.000
_cell.length_c   1.000
_cell.angle_alpha   90.00
_cell.angle_beta   90.00
_cell.angle_gamma   90.00
#
_symmetry.space_group_name_H-M   'P 1'
#
loop_
_entity.id
_entity.type
_entity.pdbx_description
1 polymer ?
#
loop_
_entity_poly.entity_id
_entity_poly.type
_entity_poly.pdbx_seq_one_letter_code
_entity_poly.pdbx_strand_id
1 'polypeptide(L)'
;MMMRWLMIGLLAGLLGCDNTSSSVETWPMVQQCNLHQQPCTATKGQAQVTLDIRPRPIPVAKPLDVTVTLSGIQAKSVALDISGINMYMGYNRVDLQPAGPGRWTGQSMLAFCTNQKMEWRLSVLITQPD
;
A
#
# COMPACT_ATOMS: atom_id res chain seq x y z
N MET A 1 18.32 -43.13 48.98
CA MET A 1 18.30 -43.26 47.51
C MET A 1 17.39 -42.16 46.97
N MET A 2 17.95 -40.99 46.61
CA MET A 2 17.20 -39.89 46.00
C MET A 2 18.03 -39.36 44.83
N MET A 3 17.55 -39.65 43.64
CA MET A 3 18.23 -39.47 42.36
C MET A 3 18.20 -37.99 41.96
N ARG A 4 19.34 -37.29 42.01
CA ARG A 4 19.50 -35.95 41.41
C ARG A 4 19.58 -36.11 39.89
N TRP A 5 18.51 -35.78 39.18
CA TRP A 5 18.53 -35.62 37.73
C TRP A 5 19.17 -34.28 37.39
N LEU A 6 20.41 -34.30 36.91
CA LEU A 6 21.01 -33.20 36.18
C LEU A 6 20.41 -33.20 34.77
N MET A 7 19.37 -32.41 34.56
CA MET A 7 18.86 -32.09 33.22
C MET A 7 19.86 -31.14 32.55
N ILE A 8 20.89 -31.70 31.91
CA ILE A 8 21.71 -30.99 30.93
C ILE A 8 21.02 -31.23 29.57
N GLY A 9 20.15 -30.31 29.19
CA GLY A 9 19.53 -30.29 27.86
C GLY A 9 19.82 -28.95 27.20
N LEU A 10 20.75 -28.95 26.23
CA LEU A 10 21.13 -27.82 25.38
C LEU A 10 19.88 -27.06 24.90
N LEU A 11 19.66 -25.83 25.40
CA LEU A 11 18.97 -24.82 24.59
C LEU A 11 19.94 -24.46 23.48
N ALA A 12 19.81 -25.12 22.33
CA ALA A 12 20.35 -24.61 21.08
C ALA A 12 19.85 -23.17 20.94
N GLY A 13 20.76 -22.21 21.06
CA GLY A 13 20.46 -20.81 20.91
C GLY A 13 19.75 -20.62 19.58
N LEU A 14 18.52 -20.13 19.62
CA LEU A 14 17.88 -19.50 18.48
C LEU A 14 18.72 -18.25 18.17
N LEU A 15 19.87 -18.42 17.51
CA LEU A 15 20.59 -17.34 16.86
C LEU A 15 19.77 -16.95 15.63
N GLY A 16 18.61 -16.32 15.87
CA GLY A 16 17.92 -15.56 14.85
C GLY A 16 18.63 -14.23 14.71
N CYS A 17 19.49 -14.11 13.70
CA CYS A 17 19.92 -12.83 13.19
C CYS A 17 19.37 -12.69 11.78
N ASP A 18 18.54 -11.67 11.57
CA ASP A 18 18.76 -10.72 10.49
C ASP A 18 18.06 -9.41 10.86
N ASN A 19 18.86 -8.43 11.29
CA ASN A 19 18.43 -7.05 11.46
C ASN A 19 18.41 -6.35 10.10
N THR A 20 17.71 -6.92 9.11
CA THR A 20 17.47 -6.23 7.84
C THR A 20 16.41 -5.16 8.12
N SER A 21 16.85 -3.98 8.57
CA SER A 21 15.96 -2.87 8.87
C SER A 21 15.37 -2.32 7.58
N SER A 22 14.26 -2.91 7.12
CA SER A 22 13.40 -2.32 6.09
C SER A 22 12.78 -1.05 6.67
N SER A 23 13.34 0.12 6.36
CA SER A 23 12.79 1.39 6.80
C SER A 23 11.51 1.68 6.02
N VAL A 24 10.36 1.60 6.70
CA VAL A 24 9.08 1.99 6.11
C VAL A 24 8.91 3.50 6.26
N GLU A 25 8.91 4.21 5.13
CA GLU A 25 8.67 5.65 5.09
C GLU A 25 7.19 5.94 4.82
N THR A 26 6.57 6.78 5.65
CA THR A 26 5.18 7.23 5.46
C THR A 26 5.14 8.68 4.99
N TRP A 27 4.22 8.97 4.07
CA TRP A 27 3.92 10.31 3.58
C TRP A 27 2.59 10.81 4.13
N PRO A 28 2.40 12.13 4.33
CA PRO A 28 1.15 12.67 4.86
C PRO A 28 -0.01 12.46 3.87
N MET A 29 -1.22 12.31 4.41
CA MET A 29 -2.44 12.25 3.61
C MET A 29 -2.69 13.59 2.91
N VAL A 30 -3.02 13.54 1.62
CA VAL A 30 -3.36 14.74 0.82
C VAL A 30 -4.78 15.17 1.16
N GLN A 31 -4.94 16.15 2.04
CA GLN A 31 -6.26 16.60 2.54
C GLN A 31 -7.05 17.44 1.52
N GLN A 32 -6.36 18.22 0.70
CA GLN A 32 -6.98 19.18 -0.23
C GLN A 32 -7.06 18.63 -1.64
N CYS A 33 -7.52 17.38 -1.78
CA CYS A 33 -7.68 16.77 -3.09
C CYS A 33 -8.92 15.87 -3.18
N ASN A 34 -9.62 15.95 -4.31
CA ASN A 34 -10.79 15.14 -4.60
C ASN A 34 -10.57 14.28 -5.85
N LEU A 35 -10.33 12.98 -5.64
CA LEU A 35 -10.17 11.99 -6.70
C LEU A 35 -11.43 11.81 -7.57
N HIS A 36 -12.61 12.26 -7.14
CA HIS A 36 -13.77 12.27 -8.04
C HIS A 36 -13.67 13.36 -9.13
N GLN A 37 -12.74 14.30 -9.01
CA GLN A 37 -12.64 15.46 -9.90
C GLN A 37 -11.30 15.53 -10.63
N GLN A 38 -10.20 15.18 -9.96
CA GLN A 38 -8.85 15.37 -10.48
C GLN A 38 -7.83 14.38 -9.88
N PRO A 39 -6.67 14.18 -10.51
CA PRO A 39 -5.59 13.40 -9.90
C PRO A 39 -5.13 14.05 -8.59
N CYS A 40 -4.67 13.23 -7.65
CA CYS A 40 -4.12 13.72 -6.39
C CYS A 40 -2.62 13.50 -6.34
N THR A 41 -1.89 14.53 -5.93
CA THR A 41 -0.44 14.52 -5.84
C THR A 41 0.00 14.67 -4.39
N ALA A 42 0.85 13.75 -3.94
CA ALA A 42 1.63 13.89 -2.72
C ALA A 42 3.08 14.27 -3.08
N THR A 43 3.74 15.04 -2.22
CA THR A 43 5.14 15.48 -2.38
C THR A 43 5.91 15.33 -1.08
N LYS A 44 7.18 14.94 -1.17
CA LYS A 44 8.12 14.92 -0.04
C LYS A 44 9.53 15.23 -0.54
N GLY A 45 10.08 16.38 -0.12
CA GLY A 45 11.33 16.88 -0.69
C GLY A 45 11.21 17.08 -2.20
N GLN A 46 12.08 16.41 -2.98
CA GLN A 46 12.04 16.42 -4.45
C GLN A 46 11.19 15.29 -5.05
N ALA A 47 10.68 14.38 -4.23
CA ALA A 47 9.89 13.25 -4.67
C ALA A 47 8.40 13.62 -4.79
N GLN A 48 7.73 13.07 -5.80
CA GLN A 48 6.32 13.30 -6.08
C GLN A 48 5.63 12.00 -6.51
N VAL A 49 4.43 11.79 -5.99
CA VAL A 49 3.56 10.66 -6.34
C VAL A 49 2.20 11.22 -6.74
N THR A 50 1.76 10.96 -7.96
CA THR A 50 0.44 11.36 -8.46
C THR A 50 -0.43 10.14 -8.73
N LEU A 51 -1.63 10.11 -8.16
CA LEU A 51 -2.65 9.07 -8.35
C LEU A 51 -3.82 9.62 -9.19
N ASP A 52 -4.10 8.98 -10.32
CA ASP A 52 -5.28 9.20 -11.17
C ASP A 52 -6.15 7.93 -11.14
N ILE A 53 -7.45 8.10 -10.95
CA ILE A 53 -8.47 7.04 -11.00
C ILE A 53 -9.55 7.47 -11.99
N ARG A 54 -9.93 6.57 -12.90
CA ARG A 54 -10.98 6.79 -13.90
C ARG A 54 -11.97 5.62 -13.93
N PRO A 55 -13.23 5.85 -14.37
CA PRO A 55 -13.81 7.13 -14.77
C PRO A 55 -14.09 8.04 -13.56
N ARG A 56 -14.30 9.33 -13.85
CA ARG A 56 -14.72 10.33 -12.86
C ARG A 56 -16.16 10.77 -13.13
N PRO A 57 -17.02 10.95 -12.12
CA PRO A 57 -16.79 10.62 -10.71
C PRO A 57 -16.60 9.11 -10.52
N ILE A 58 -15.76 8.72 -9.54
CA ILE A 58 -15.41 7.31 -9.30
C ILE A 58 -16.66 6.50 -8.92
N PRO A 59 -17.07 5.53 -9.75
CA PRO A 59 -18.20 4.65 -9.44
C PRO A 59 -17.81 3.54 -8.44
N VAL A 60 -18.80 3.05 -7.71
CA VAL A 60 -18.70 1.77 -6.98
C VAL A 60 -19.13 0.61 -7.86
N ALA A 61 -18.60 -0.58 -7.58
CA ALA A 61 -18.92 -1.84 -8.28
C ALA A 61 -18.75 -1.77 -9.81
N LYS A 62 -17.79 -0.97 -10.29
CA LYS A 62 -17.40 -0.89 -11.70
C LYS A 62 -15.88 -0.89 -11.83
N PRO A 63 -15.33 -1.40 -12.95
CA PRO A 63 -13.90 -1.33 -13.21
C PRO A 63 -13.40 0.11 -13.16
N LEU A 64 -12.24 0.29 -12.53
CA LEU A 64 -11.54 1.55 -12.41
C LEU A 64 -10.14 1.41 -13.00
N ASP A 65 -9.78 2.34 -13.88
CA ASP A 65 -8.41 2.46 -14.35
C ASP A 65 -7.60 3.28 -13.35
N VAL A 66 -6.51 2.70 -12.88
CA VAL A 66 -5.56 3.29 -11.93
C VAL A 66 -4.31 3.69 -12.70
N THR A 67 -3.86 4.93 -12.53
CA THR A 67 -2.53 5.37 -12.97
C THR A 67 -1.80 6.02 -11.81
N VAL A 68 -0.57 5.58 -11.56
CA VAL A 68 0.38 6.22 -10.65
C VAL A 68 1.54 6.78 -11.46
N THR A 69 1.91 8.02 -11.20
CA THR A 69 3.09 8.67 -11.78
C THR A 69 4.05 9.07 -10.66
N LEU A 70 5.29 8.63 -10.79
CA LEU A 70 6.38 8.85 -9.85
C LEU A 70 7.39 9.82 -10.46
N SER A 71 7.82 10.80 -9.68
CA SER A 71 8.96 11.65 -9.99
C SER A 71 9.91 11.68 -8.79
N GLY A 72 11.22 11.62 -9.06
CA GLY A 72 12.24 11.58 -8.00
C GLY A 72 12.22 10.31 -7.14
N ILE A 73 11.59 9.22 -7.60
CA ILE A 73 11.52 7.92 -6.90
C ILE A 73 11.81 6.81 -7.90
N GLN A 74 12.75 5.92 -7.55
CA GLN A 74 12.96 4.67 -8.28
C GLN A 74 12.18 3.54 -7.61
N ALA A 75 11.24 2.94 -8.34
CA ALA A 75 10.39 1.87 -7.83
C ALA A 75 10.76 0.52 -8.45
N LYS A 76 10.89 -0.49 -7.59
CA LYS A 76 10.92 -1.92 -7.94
C LYS A 76 9.49 -2.45 -8.17
N SER A 77 8.54 -2.04 -7.32
CA SER A 77 7.12 -2.34 -7.50
C SER A 77 6.25 -1.21 -6.96
N VAL A 78 5.03 -1.11 -7.49
CA VAL A 78 4.01 -0.17 -7.04
C VAL A 78 2.69 -0.90 -6.89
N ALA A 79 2.02 -0.70 -5.77
CA ALA A 79 0.68 -1.23 -5.53
C ALA A 79 -0.27 -0.12 -5.07
N LEU A 80 -1.55 -0.25 -5.43
CA LEU A 80 -2.63 0.52 -4.85
C LEU A 80 -3.29 -0.30 -3.74
N ASP A 81 -3.32 0.24 -2.53
CA ASP A 81 -4.04 -0.31 -1.38
C ASP A 81 -5.29 0.51 -1.11
N ILE A 82 -6.43 -0.15 -0.97
CA ILE A 82 -7.74 0.47 -0.77
C ILE A 82 -8.33 -0.03 0.53
N SER A 83 -8.60 0.87 1.47
CA SER A 83 -9.18 0.56 2.77
C SER A 83 -10.45 1.35 3.01
N GLY A 84 -11.46 0.71 3.62
CA GLY A 84 -12.60 1.43 4.17
C GLY A 84 -12.20 2.05 5.52
N ILE A 85 -12.45 3.35 5.69
CA ILE A 85 -12.15 4.09 6.92
C ILE A 85 -13.20 3.76 7.98
N ASN A 86 -14.47 3.69 7.58
CA ASN A 86 -15.59 3.47 8.48
C ASN A 86 -15.97 1.99 8.64
N MET A 87 -15.50 1.11 7.76
CA MET A 87 -15.77 -0.33 7.82
C MET A 87 -14.66 -1.12 7.13
N TYR A 88 -14.26 -2.25 7.73
CA TYR A 88 -13.29 -3.16 7.12
C TYR A 88 -13.92 -3.92 5.95
N MET A 89 -13.26 -3.88 4.79
CA MET A 89 -13.76 -4.44 3.53
C MET A 89 -12.92 -5.63 3.03
N GLY A 90 -12.08 -6.20 3.88
CA GLY A 90 -11.11 -7.21 3.47
C GLY A 90 -9.84 -6.60 2.88
N TYR A 91 -8.94 -7.49 2.48
CA TYR A 91 -7.73 -7.13 1.75
C TYR A 91 -8.09 -6.69 0.32
N ASN A 92 -7.79 -5.44 -0.02
CA ASN A 92 -8.02 -4.88 -1.34
C ASN A 92 -6.75 -4.13 -1.79
N ARG A 93 -5.84 -4.88 -2.40
CA ARG A 93 -4.59 -4.37 -2.95
C ARG A 93 -4.39 -4.89 -4.36
N VAL A 94 -3.97 -3.99 -5.24
CA VAL A 94 -3.69 -4.29 -6.63
C VAL A 94 -2.26 -3.90 -6.96
N ASP A 95 -1.48 -4.85 -7.46
CA ASP A 95 -0.17 -4.56 -8.02
C ASP A 95 -0.32 -3.88 -9.39
N LEU A 96 0.36 -2.76 -9.57
CA LEU A 96 0.37 -2.01 -10.81
C LEU A 96 1.51 -2.49 -11.69
N GLN A 97 1.30 -2.44 -13.01
CA GLN A 97 2.28 -2.80 -14.00
C GLN A 97 3.02 -1.56 -14.52
N PRO A 98 4.32 -1.65 -14.80
CA PRO A 98 5.06 -0.55 -15.40
C PRO A 98 4.52 -0.25 -16.80
N ALA A 99 4.29 1.04 -17.09
CA ALA A 99 3.68 1.53 -18.32
C ALA A 99 4.49 2.66 -18.98
N GLY A 100 5.75 2.82 -18.58
CA GLY A 100 6.69 3.84 -19.05
C GLY A 100 7.52 4.43 -17.90
N PRO A 101 8.49 5.32 -18.20
CA PRO A 101 9.31 5.96 -17.18
C PRO A 101 8.45 6.60 -16.09
N GLY A 102 8.61 6.13 -14.85
CA GLY A 102 7.86 6.62 -13.68
C GLY A 102 6.35 6.34 -13.71
N ARG A 103 5.81 5.67 -14.72
CA ARG A 103 4.36 5.46 -14.88
C ARG A 103 3.98 4.01 -14.63
N TRP A 104 2.96 3.82 -13.81
CA TRP A 104 2.43 2.52 -13.41
C TRP A 104 0.91 2.51 -13.59
N THR A 105 0.35 1.41 -14.12
CA THR A 105 -1.08 1.30 -14.41
C THR A 105 -1.64 -0.04 -13.97
N GLY A 106 -2.92 -0.06 -13.62
CA GLY A 106 -3.65 -1.28 -13.28
C GLY A 106 -5.14 -1.05 -13.23
N GLN A 107 -5.89 -2.08 -12.87
CA GLN A 107 -7.34 -2.01 -12.71
C GLN A 107 -7.76 -2.37 -11.29
N SER A 108 -8.73 -1.65 -10.77
CA SER A 108 -9.31 -1.92 -9.46
C SER A 108 -10.84 -1.78 -9.49
N MET A 109 -11.48 -2.03 -8.37
CA MET A 109 -12.90 -1.83 -8.18
C MET A 109 -13.17 -1.50 -6.71
N LEU A 110 -13.99 -0.48 -6.47
CA LEU A 110 -14.52 -0.23 -5.13
C LEU A 110 -15.68 -1.19 -4.86
N ALA A 111 -15.59 -1.95 -3.78
CA ALA A 111 -16.71 -2.79 -3.33
C ALA A 111 -17.92 -1.92 -2.97
N PHE A 112 -19.12 -2.45 -3.13
CA PHE A 112 -20.34 -1.78 -2.70
C PHE A 112 -20.72 -2.22 -1.29
N CYS A 113 -21.34 -1.31 -0.53
CA CYS A 113 -22.00 -1.62 0.74
C CYS A 113 -23.46 -1.21 0.61
N THR A 114 -24.37 -2.06 1.07
CA THR A 114 -25.82 -1.79 1.03
C THR A 114 -26.32 -1.04 2.26
N ASN A 115 -25.52 -1.00 3.34
CA ASN A 115 -25.99 -0.59 4.65
C ASN A 115 -25.60 0.87 4.97
N GLN A 116 -24.46 1.33 4.46
CA GLN A 116 -23.90 2.63 4.78
C GLN A 116 -23.11 3.21 3.60
N LYS A 117 -22.96 4.54 3.58
CA LYS A 117 -22.01 5.22 2.69
C LYS A 117 -20.59 4.85 3.13
N MET A 118 -19.78 4.37 2.19
CA MET A 118 -18.39 4.03 2.44
C MET A 118 -17.49 5.26 2.31
N GLU A 119 -16.56 5.40 3.26
CA GLU A 119 -15.44 6.32 3.17
C GLU A 119 -14.18 5.52 2.85
N TRP A 120 -13.56 5.82 1.72
CA TRP A 120 -12.41 5.07 1.22
C TRP A 120 -11.11 5.85 1.41
N ARG A 121 -10.06 5.15 1.82
CA ARG A 121 -8.67 5.62 1.79
C ARG A 121 -7.91 4.83 0.74
N LEU A 122 -7.22 5.55 -0.14
CA LEU A 122 -6.34 4.97 -1.15
C LEU A 122 -4.89 5.30 -0.75
N SER A 123 -4.05 4.28 -0.68
CA SER A 123 -2.62 4.41 -0.39
C SER A 123 -1.81 3.84 -1.55
N VAL A 124 -0.80 4.58 -2.01
CA VAL A 124 0.17 4.07 -2.98
C VAL A 124 1.34 3.50 -2.20
N LEU A 125 1.62 2.21 -2.41
CA LEU A 125 2.74 1.52 -1.79
C LEU A 125 3.83 1.36 -2.82
N ILE A 126 5.04 1.79 -2.48
CA ILE A 126 6.18 1.79 -3.38
C ILE A 126 7.30 1.01 -2.70
N THR A 127 7.75 -0.06 -3.34
CA THR A 127 8.96 -0.77 -2.94
C THR A 127 10.10 -0.23 -3.79
N GLN A 128 11.17 0.25 -3.16
CA GLN A 128 12.38 0.68 -3.87
C GLN A 128 13.38 -0.48 -3.96
N PRO A 129 14.32 -0.45 -4.92
CA PRO A 129 15.51 -1.31 -4.85
C PRO A 129 16.28 -1.07 -3.55
N ASP A 130 16.95 -2.11 -3.05
CA ASP A 130 17.87 -2.02 -1.90
C ASP A 130 19.09 -1.13 -2.22
#